data_AF-A0A9X9ME05-F1
#
_entry.id   AF-A0A9X9ME05-F1
#
_cell.length_a   1.000
_cell.length_b   1.000
_cell.length_c   1.000
_cell.angle_alpha   90.00
_cell.angle_beta   90.00
_cell.angle_gamma   90.00
#
_symmetry.space_group_name_H-M   'P 1'
#
loop_
_entity.id
_entity.type
_entity.pdbx_description
1 polymer ?
#
loop_
_entity_poly.entity_id
_entity_poly.type
_entity_poly.pdbx_seq_one_letter_code
_entity_poly.pdbx_strand_id
1 'polypeptide(L)'
;MILNKKFALEHGIPTDMGYAVAPHHSGVYPVHVQLYEAWKKVWNIRITSTEEYPHLKPARHRRGFIHKNIMVLPRQTCGLFTHTIFYKEYP
;
A
#
# COMPACT_ATOMS: atom_id res chain seq x y z
N MET A 1 3.42 12.03 4.31
CA MET A 1 4.62 11.15 4.34
C MET A 1 5.76 11.72 5.18
N ILE A 2 6.20 12.97 4.97
CA ILE A 2 7.31 13.58 5.74
C ILE A 2 7.00 13.63 7.24
N LEU A 3 5.79 14.07 7.60
CA LEU A 3 5.35 14.13 8.99
C LEU A 3 5.39 12.76 9.69
N ASN A 4 4.91 11.70 9.02
CA ASN A 4 4.98 10.33 9.56
C ASN A 4 6.42 9.86 9.76
N LYS A 5 7.35 10.22 8.85
CA LYS A 5 8.77 9.88 9.00
C LYS A 5 9.40 10.61 10.18
N LYS A 6 9.10 11.91 10.33
CA LYS A 6 9.55 12.71 11.47
C LYS A 6 9.05 12.12 12.79
N PHE A 7 7.76 11.81 12.86
CA PHE A 7 7.15 11.16 14.03
C PHE A 7 7.85 9.84 14.37
N ALA A 8 8.10 8.98 13.37
CA ALA A 8 8.79 7.72 13.57
C ALA A 8 10.20 7.91 14.16
N LEU A 9 10.97 8.86 13.64
CA LEU A 9 12.31 9.16 14.16
C LEU A 9 12.27 9.72 15.58
N GLU A 10 11.33 10.62 15.89
CA GLU A 10 11.16 11.20 17.23
C GLU A 10 10.79 10.15 18.29
N HIS A 11 10.10 9.08 17.89
CA HIS A 11 9.63 8.02 18.79
C HIS A 11 10.47 6.74 18.69
N GLY A 12 11.62 6.77 18.00
CA GLY A 12 12.50 5.61 17.86
C GLY A 12 11.89 4.43 17.09
N ILE A 13 10.93 4.68 16.21
CA ILE A 13 10.31 3.67 15.35
C ILE A 13 11.22 3.41 14.14
N PRO A 14 11.57 2.16 13.82
CA PRO A 14 12.39 1.83 12.65
C PRO A 14 11.80 2.32 11.32
N THR A 15 12.63 2.86 10.43
CA THR A 15 12.18 3.46 9.14
C THR A 15 12.90 2.92 7.91
N ASP A 16 13.84 2.00 8.07
CA ASP A 16 14.77 1.48 7.06
C ASP A 16 14.32 0.17 6.39
N MET A 17 13.12 -0.31 6.72
CA MET A 17 12.54 -1.56 6.19
C MET A 17 12.25 -1.52 4.67
N GLY A 18 12.26 -0.33 4.05
CA GLY A 18 12.08 -0.18 2.60
C GLY A 18 10.68 -0.57 2.09
N TYR A 19 9.68 -0.57 2.97
CA TYR A 19 8.28 -0.91 2.68
C TYR A 19 7.34 0.17 3.21
N ALA A 20 6.33 0.53 2.41
CA ALA A 20 5.23 1.39 2.83
C ALA A 20 3.94 1.04 2.10
N VAL A 21 2.80 1.38 2.69
CA VAL A 21 1.46 1.15 2.13
C VAL A 21 0.73 2.48 1.98
N ALA A 22 0.08 2.69 0.84
CA ALA A 22 -0.74 3.88 0.63
C ALA A 22 -2.07 3.73 1.38
N PRO A 23 -2.67 4.82 1.87
CA PRO A 23 -4.03 4.77 2.42
C PRO A 23 -4.98 4.10 1.41
N HIS A 24 -5.71 3.07 1.84
CA HIS A 24 -6.59 2.24 0.99
C HIS A 24 -5.94 1.61 -0.24
N HIS A 25 -4.60 1.49 -0.28
CA HIS A 25 -3.84 1.11 -1.49
C HIS A 25 -4.06 2.05 -2.70
N SER A 26 -4.65 3.22 -2.47
CA SER A 26 -4.99 4.20 -3.49
C SER A 26 -3.74 4.75 -4.19
N GLY A 27 -3.79 4.84 -5.51
CA GLY A 27 -2.69 5.34 -6.32
C GLY A 27 -1.51 4.37 -6.45
N VAL A 28 -1.56 3.19 -5.83
CA VAL A 28 -0.63 2.09 -6.15
C VAL A 28 -1.00 1.53 -7.51
N TYR A 29 -2.28 1.18 -7.67
CA TYR A 29 -2.92 0.87 -8.94
C TYR A 29 -4.36 1.40 -8.89
N PRO A 30 -4.87 2.08 -9.95
CA PRO A 30 -4.10 2.68 -11.04
C PRO A 30 -2.96 3.57 -10.51
N VAL A 31 -1.85 3.58 -11.23
CA VAL A 31 -0.61 4.21 -10.75
C VAL A 31 -0.78 5.72 -10.69
N HIS A 32 -0.52 6.30 -9.51
CA HIS A 32 -0.36 7.73 -9.33
C HIS A 32 1.13 8.10 -9.23
N VAL A 33 1.68 8.69 -10.29
CA VAL A 33 3.13 8.88 -10.45
C VAL A 33 3.78 9.65 -9.30
N GLN A 34 3.12 10.70 -8.80
CA GLN A 34 3.63 11.54 -7.71
C GLN A 34 3.75 10.75 -6.39
N LEU A 35 2.94 9.70 -6.19
CA LEU A 35 3.02 8.83 -5.01
C LEU A 35 4.35 8.08 -4.98
N TYR A 36 4.73 7.46 -6.11
CA TYR A 36 5.97 6.69 -6.23
C TYR A 36 7.22 7.58 -6.11
N GLU A 37 7.16 8.81 -6.64
CA GLU A 37 8.23 9.79 -6.48
C GLU A 37 8.39 10.22 -5.02
N ALA A 38 7.29 10.54 -4.35
CA ALA A 38 7.30 10.91 -2.93
C ALA A 38 7.80 9.75 -2.06
N TRP A 39 7.40 8.52 -2.36
CA TRP A 39 7.89 7.34 -1.64
C TRP A 39 9.38 7.12 -1.79
N LYS A 40 9.92 7.22 -3.00
CA LYS A 40 11.37 7.16 -3.20
C LYS A 40 12.10 8.26 -2.46
N LYS A 41 11.63 9.50 -2.59
CA LYS A 41 12.30 10.67 -2.03
C LYS A 41 12.26 10.70 -0.51
N VAL A 42 11.11 10.39 0.09
CA VAL A 42 10.90 10.53 1.55
C VAL A 42 11.29 9.25 2.28
N TRP A 43 10.88 8.09 1.77
CA TRP A 43 11.02 6.81 2.48
C TRP A 43 12.03 5.84 1.84
N ASN A 44 12.50 6.12 0.61
CA ASN A 44 13.39 5.24 -0.14
C ASN A 44 12.89 3.79 -0.22
N ILE A 45 11.57 3.61 -0.39
CA ILE A 45 10.98 2.26 -0.42
C ILE A 45 11.39 1.54 -1.71
N ARG A 46 11.45 0.22 -1.61
CA ARG A 46 11.68 -0.70 -2.72
C ARG A 46 10.49 -1.61 -2.97
N ILE A 47 9.62 -1.77 -1.97
CA ILE A 47 8.49 -2.69 -2.00
C ILE A 47 7.22 -1.98 -1.51
N THR A 48 6.09 -2.28 -2.12
CA THR A 48 4.74 -1.93 -1.63
C THR A 48 3.76 -3.04 -2.00
N SER A 49 2.48 -2.87 -1.70
CA SER A 49 1.43 -3.83 -2.03
C SER A 49 0.19 -3.19 -2.65
N THR A 50 -0.51 -3.97 -3.47
CA THR A 50 -1.75 -3.60 -4.15
C THR A 50 -2.86 -4.59 -3.80
N GLU A 51 -4.10 -4.12 -3.72
CA GLU A 51 -5.28 -4.97 -3.53
C GLU A 51 -5.91 -5.43 -4.85
N GLU A 52 -5.56 -4.81 -5.98
CA GLU A 52 -6.40 -4.90 -7.18
C GLU A 52 -5.70 -5.01 -8.53
N TYR A 53 -4.37 -5.09 -8.64
CA TYR A 53 -3.76 -5.25 -9.98
C TYR A 53 -3.95 -6.66 -10.57
N PRO A 54 -4.39 -6.83 -11.84
CA PRO A 54 -5.01 -5.81 -12.70
C PRO A 54 -6.51 -5.62 -12.41
N HIS A 55 -7.14 -6.58 -11.72
CA HIS A 55 -8.51 -6.47 -11.22
C HIS A 55 -8.61 -6.89 -9.74
N LEU A 56 -9.48 -6.22 -8.98
CA LEU A 56 -9.78 -6.54 -7.58
C LEU A 56 -10.34 -7.96 -7.39
N LYS A 57 -11.15 -8.41 -8.35
CA LYS A 57 -11.80 -9.73 -8.37
C LYS A 57 -11.59 -10.42 -9.73
N PRO A 58 -11.42 -11.75 -9.76
CA PRO A 58 -11.25 -12.65 -8.61
C PRO A 58 -9.83 -12.55 -8.02
N ALA A 59 -9.67 -12.84 -6.72
CA ALA A 59 -8.39 -12.69 -6.03
C ALA A 59 -7.25 -13.52 -6.65
N ARG A 60 -7.56 -14.70 -7.21
CA ARG A 60 -6.59 -15.57 -7.91
C ARG A 60 -5.97 -14.96 -9.17
N HIS A 61 -6.59 -13.91 -9.73
CA HIS A 61 -6.04 -13.22 -10.91
C HIS A 61 -5.18 -12.01 -10.55
N ARG A 62 -5.05 -11.67 -9.25
CA ARG A 62 -4.18 -10.57 -8.81
C ARG A 62 -2.72 -10.90 -9.13
N ARG A 63 -1.99 -9.89 -9.57
CA ARG A 63 -0.58 -9.99 -9.95
C ARG A 63 0.23 -8.90 -9.27
N GLY A 64 1.54 -9.11 -9.20
CA GLY A 64 2.48 -8.04 -8.90
C GLY A 64 2.92 -7.32 -10.17
N PHE A 65 3.55 -6.17 -10.00
CA PHE A 65 4.21 -5.44 -11.08
C PHE A 65 5.36 -4.60 -10.53
N ILE A 66 6.18 -4.04 -11.42
CA ILE A 66 7.26 -3.12 -11.07
C ILE A 66 6.95 -1.77 -11.70
N HIS A 67 6.92 -0.71 -10.91
CA HIS A 67 6.82 0.66 -11.40
C HIS A 67 7.86 1.55 -10.75
N LYS A 68 8.62 2.28 -11.57
CA LYS A 68 9.77 3.10 -11.12
C LYS A 68 10.68 2.31 -10.16
N ASN A 69 11.06 1.07 -10.47
CA ASN A 69 11.92 0.22 -9.59
C ASN A 69 11.35 -0.03 -8.18
N ILE A 70 10.05 0.15 -7.96
CA ILE A 70 9.35 -0.28 -6.75
C ILE A 70 8.58 -1.55 -7.12
N MET A 71 8.83 -2.63 -6.39
CA MET A 71 8.13 -3.90 -6.53
C MET A 71 6.78 -3.83 -5.82
N VAL A 72 5.71 -4.08 -6.56
CA VAL A 72 4.34 -4.06 -6.04
C VAL A 72 3.86 -5.50 -5.94
N LEU A 73 3.60 -5.96 -4.72
CA LEU A 73 3.13 -7.32 -4.46
C LEU A 73 1.60 -7.37 -4.32
N PRO A 74 0.93 -8.42 -4.83
CA PRO A 74 -0.49 -8.59 -4.60
C PRO A 74 -0.72 -8.94 -3.13
N ARG A 75 -1.57 -8.16 -2.45
CA ARG A 75 -1.95 -8.40 -1.05
C ARG A 75 -3.00 -9.51 -0.95
N GLN A 76 -2.84 -10.37 0.04
CA GLN A 76 -3.89 -11.29 0.48
C GLN A 76 -4.92 -10.57 1.34
N THR A 77 -6.19 -10.80 1.07
CA THR A 77 -7.32 -10.29 1.83
C THR A 77 -7.94 -11.41 2.65
N CYS A 78 -8.38 -11.14 3.86
CA CYS A 78 -9.11 -12.07 4.72
C CYS A 78 -10.49 -11.51 5.07
N GLY A 79 -11.35 -12.31 5.70
CA GLY A 79 -12.69 -11.90 6.15
C GLY A 79 -12.70 -11.00 7.40
N LEU A 80 -11.57 -10.35 7.71
CA LEU A 80 -11.47 -9.37 8.80
C LEU A 80 -11.50 -7.98 8.21
N PHE A 81 -12.45 -7.17 8.67
CA PHE A 81 -12.72 -5.84 8.16
C PHE A 81 -12.23 -4.77 9.14
N THR A 82 -11.91 -3.58 8.64
CA THR A 82 -11.43 -2.45 9.47
C THR A 82 -12.53 -1.81 10.31
N HIS A 83 -13.79 -2.14 10.03
CA HIS A 83 -14.97 -1.67 10.75
C HIS A 83 -15.92 -2.84 11.00
N THR A 84 -16.75 -2.72 12.03
CA THR A 84 -17.86 -3.63 12.27
C THR A 84 -18.82 -3.55 11.11
N ILE A 85 -19.08 -4.68 10.44
CA ILE A 85 -20.10 -4.77 9.41
C ILE A 85 -21.39 -5.27 10.05
N PHE A 86 -22.42 -4.43 10.05
CA PHE A 86 -23.75 -4.87 10.43
C PHE A 86 -24.38 -5.63 9.25
N TYR A 87 -25.12 -6.71 9.53
CA TYR A 87 -25.76 -7.51 8.47
C TYR A 87 -26.63 -6.67 7.52
N LYS A 88 -27.29 -5.64 8.04
CA LYS A 88 -28.12 -4.70 7.27
C LYS A 88 -27.32 -3.80 6.29
N GLU A 89 -26.01 -3.71 6.48
CA GLU A 89 -25.06 -2.88 5.70
C GLU A 89 -24.12 -3.73 4.84
N TYR A 90 -24.27 -5.06 4.86
CA TYR A 90 -23.44 -5.96 4.05
C TYR A 90 -23.87 -5.85 2.57
N PRO A 91 -22.94 -5.49 1.65
CA PRO A 91 -23.25 -5.27 0.24
C PRO A 91 -23.53 -6.56 -0.55
#